data_AF-A0A2Z6PDD9-F1
#
_entry.id   AF-A0A2Z6PDD9-F1
#
_cell.length_a   1.000
_cell.length_b   1.000
_cell.length_c   1.000
_cell.angle_alpha   90.00
_cell.angle_beta   90.00
_cell.angle_gamma   90.00
#
_symmetry.space_group_name_H-M   'P 1'
#
loop_
_entity.id
_entity.type
_entity.pdbx_description
1 polymer ?
#
loop_
_entity_poly.entity_id
_entity_poly.type
_entity_poly.pdbx_seq_one_letter_code
_entity_poly.pdbx_strand_id
1 'polypeptide(L)'
;MVPINLVASLDMLKSVIYHFRDNSEFPRLRIGIGKPPGQMDPKAFLLQKFNATARQRIDEALHEGVDALKHLLSKGLEVSAKRFNKEQKYKHLRVQTLPVW
;
A
#
# COMPACT_ATOMS: atom_id res chain seq x y z
N MET A 1 11.51 1.12 9.29
CA MET A 1 10.16 0.84 8.78
C MET A 1 9.43 2.17 8.81
N VAL A 2 9.17 2.82 7.66
CA VAL A 2 8.41 4.07 7.64
C VAL A 2 6.98 3.70 7.27
N PRO A 3 6.03 3.64 8.21
CA PRO A 3 4.67 3.33 7.87
C PRO A 3 3.98 4.62 7.40
N ILE A 4 3.74 4.70 6.10
CA ILE A 4 2.70 5.58 5.55
C ILE A 4 1.39 4.85 5.81
N ASN A 5 0.84 5.04 7.01
CA ASN A 5 -0.49 4.57 7.35
C ASN A 5 -1.48 5.62 6.86
N LEU A 6 -2.15 5.35 5.74
CA LEU A 6 -3.35 6.09 5.42
C LEU A 6 -4.54 5.45 6.13
N VAL A 7 -5.25 6.29 6.85
CA VAL A 7 -6.27 6.02 7.87
C VAL A 7 -7.57 5.40 7.30
N ALA A 8 -7.70 5.23 5.98
CA ALA A 8 -8.87 4.60 5.34
C ALA A 8 -9.11 3.15 5.76
N SER A 9 -8.02 2.41 6.01
CA SER A 9 -8.09 0.97 6.16
C SER A 9 -8.37 0.52 7.61
N LEU A 10 -8.35 1.43 8.59
CA LEU A 10 -8.41 1.01 9.99
C LEU A 10 -9.79 0.46 10.36
N ASP A 11 -10.89 1.06 9.91
CA ASP A 11 -12.21 0.67 10.41
C ASP A 11 -12.72 -0.63 9.76
N MET A 12 -12.50 -0.81 8.46
CA MET A 12 -12.76 -2.09 7.78
C MET A 12 -11.88 -3.22 8.36
N LEU A 13 -10.58 -2.96 8.55
CA LEU A 13 -9.69 -3.98 9.11
C LEU A 13 -10.05 -4.35 10.55
N LYS A 14 -10.41 -3.36 11.39
CA LYS A 14 -10.92 -3.62 12.75
C LYS A 14 -12.16 -4.50 12.70
N SER A 15 -13.10 -4.24 11.78
CA SER A 15 -14.29 -5.06 11.62
C SER A 15 -13.94 -6.51 11.25
N VAL A 16 -13.01 -6.72 10.30
CA VAL A 16 -12.55 -8.06 9.93
C VAL A 16 -11.91 -8.78 11.12
N ILE A 17 -11.00 -8.12 11.84
CA ILE A 17 -10.32 -8.68 13.01
C ILE A 17 -11.34 -9.06 14.10
N TYR A 18 -12.32 -8.20 14.37
CA TYR A 18 -13.39 -8.47 15.32
C TYR A 18 -14.17 -9.75 14.96
N HIS A 19 -14.58 -9.90 13.69
CA HIS A 19 -15.27 -11.11 13.24
C HIS A 19 -14.37 -12.36 13.23
N PHE A 20 -13.04 -12.16 13.19
CA PHE A 20 -12.04 -13.20 13.34
C PHE A 20 -11.68 -13.49 14.81
N ARG A 21 -12.55 -13.14 15.77
CA ARG A 21 -12.34 -13.34 17.21
C ARG A 21 -11.06 -12.66 17.69
N ASP A 22 -10.89 -11.41 17.25
CA ASP A 22 -9.71 -10.59 17.51
C ASP A 22 -8.38 -11.15 16.98
N ASN A 23 -8.45 -12.14 16.08
CA ASN A 23 -7.26 -12.68 15.43
C ASN A 23 -6.79 -11.74 14.30
N SER A 24 -5.51 -11.33 14.36
CA SER A 24 -4.86 -10.49 13.34
C SER A 24 -3.72 -11.17 12.59
N GLU A 25 -3.52 -12.48 12.84
CA GLU A 25 -2.49 -13.36 12.28
C GLU A 25 -2.87 -13.85 10.88
N PHE A 26 -3.12 -12.90 9.99
CA PHE A 26 -3.34 -13.17 8.57
C PHE A 26 -2.56 -12.19 7.70
N PRO A 27 -2.00 -12.67 6.56
CA PRO A 27 -1.26 -11.81 5.66
C PRO A 27 -2.16 -10.74 5.04
N ARG A 28 -1.61 -9.54 4.85
CA ARG A 28 -2.32 -8.39 4.27
C ARG A 28 -1.48 -7.75 3.19
N LEU A 29 -2.06 -7.59 2.00
CA LEU A 29 -1.50 -6.74 0.96
C LEU A 29 -1.99 -5.30 1.19
N ARG A 30 -1.07 -4.33 1.25
CA ARG A 30 -1.38 -2.92 1.50
C ARG A 30 -1.01 -2.09 0.28
N ILE A 31 -1.95 -1.30 -0.20
CA ILE A 31 -1.71 -0.31 -1.26
C ILE A 31 -1.66 1.07 -0.61
N GLY A 32 -0.49 1.70 -0.66
CA GLY A 32 -0.31 3.05 -0.14
C GLY A 32 -0.85 4.08 -1.13
N ILE A 33 -1.80 4.92 -0.71
CA ILE A 33 -2.39 5.96 -1.58
C ILE A 33 -1.91 7.39 -1.20
N GLY A 34 -0.87 7.47 -0.36
CA GLY A 34 -0.24 8.74 0.05
C GLY A 34 -0.75 9.28 1.38
N LYS A 35 -0.56 10.58 1.60
CA LYS A 35 -1.06 11.33 2.76
C LYS A 35 -1.89 12.52 2.27
N PRO A 36 -2.88 13.00 3.06
CA PRO A 36 -3.61 14.22 2.73
C PRO A 36 -2.64 15.41 2.60
N PRO A 37 -2.80 16.26 1.58
CA PRO A 37 -1.98 17.47 1.44
C PRO A 37 -2.39 18.52 2.50
N GLY A 38 -1.40 19.11 3.17
CA GLY A 38 -1.62 20.20 4.12
C GLY A 38 -2.54 19.82 5.28
N GLN A 39 -3.58 20.63 5.52
CA GLN A 39 -4.57 20.42 6.58
C GLN A 39 -5.87 19.77 6.07
N MET A 40 -5.85 19.10 4.91
CA MET A 40 -7.03 18.42 4.38
C MET A 40 -7.52 17.33 5.34
N ASP A 41 -8.83 17.28 5.57
CA ASP A 41 -9.46 16.23 6.37
C ASP A 41 -9.17 14.84 5.76
N PRO A 42 -8.67 13.86 6.54
CA PRO A 42 -8.39 12.53 6.06
C PRO A 42 -9.60 11.83 5.42
N LYS A 43 -10.83 12.03 5.92
CA LYS A 43 -12.00 11.37 5.31
C LYS A 43 -12.32 11.97 3.94
N ALA A 44 -12.25 13.30 3.81
CA ALA A 44 -12.37 13.96 2.51
C ALA A 44 -11.31 13.47 1.50
N PHE A 45 -10.06 13.27 1.95
CA PHE A 45 -8.98 12.74 1.12
C PHE A 45 -9.26 11.33 0.57
N LEU A 46 -10.03 10.51 1.30
CA LEU A 46 -10.37 9.14 0.90
C LEU A 46 -11.56 9.05 -0.04
N LEU A 47 -12.49 10.01 0.08
CA LEU A 47 -13.71 10.04 -0.73
C LEU A 47 -13.53 10.77 -2.06
N GLN A 48 -12.49 11.58 -2.20
CA GLN A 48 -12.20 12.26 -3.47
C GLN A 48 -11.67 11.28 -4.54
N LYS A 49 -11.85 11.67 -5.80
CA LYS A 49 -11.24 10.96 -6.94
C LYS A 49 -9.73 11.19 -6.99
N PHE A 50 -9.00 10.19 -7.46
CA PHE A 50 -7.58 10.36 -7.78
C PHE A 50 -7.40 11.32 -8.95
N ASN A 51 -6.41 12.22 -8.85
CA ASN A 51 -5.93 12.97 -10.00
C ASN A 51 -5.15 12.04 -10.96
N ALA A 52 -4.85 12.51 -12.18
CA ALA A 52 -4.22 11.69 -13.22
C ALA A 52 -2.91 11.01 -12.77
N THR A 53 -2.03 11.76 -12.10
CA THR A 53 -0.75 11.23 -11.62
C THR A 53 -0.92 10.20 -10.50
N ALA A 54 -1.82 10.46 -9.55
CA ALA A 54 -2.15 9.52 -8.50
C ALA A 54 -2.78 8.25 -9.10
N ARG A 55 -3.64 8.41 -10.10
CA ARG A 55 -4.29 7.29 -10.78
C ARG A 55 -3.28 6.38 -11.45
N GLN A 56 -2.32 6.93 -12.21
CA GLN A 56 -1.24 6.16 -12.83
C GLN A 56 -0.45 5.34 -11.79
N ARG A 57 -0.10 5.96 -10.65
CA ARG A 57 0.60 5.27 -9.56
C ARG A 57 -0.21 4.13 -8.95
N ILE A 58 -1.53 4.33 -8.81
CA ILE A 58 -2.44 3.28 -8.31
C ILE A 58 -2.55 2.15 -9.31
N ASP A 59 -2.70 2.44 -10.61
CA ASP A 59 -2.80 1.41 -11.64
C ASP A 59 -1.50 0.58 -11.71
N GLU A 60 -0.32 1.21 -11.62
CA GLU A 60 0.96 0.51 -11.47
C GLU A 60 1.01 -0.37 -10.21
N ALA A 61 0.61 0.17 -9.05
CA ALA A 61 0.62 -0.57 -7.79
C ALA A 61 -0.34 -1.78 -7.81
N LEU A 62 -1.46 -1.69 -8.54
CA LEU A 62 -2.37 -2.81 -8.75
C LEU A 62 -1.73 -3.91 -9.60
N HIS A 63 -1.06 -3.55 -10.70
CA HIS A 63 -0.31 -4.50 -11.51
C HIS A 63 0.76 -5.23 -10.70
N GLU A 64 1.57 -4.50 -9.94
CA GLU A 64 2.59 -5.07 -9.05
C GLU A 64 1.98 -5.94 -7.95
N GLY A 65 0.82 -5.57 -7.42
CA GLY A 65 0.06 -6.35 -6.45
C GLY A 65 -0.41 -7.70 -6.98
N VAL A 66 -0.84 -7.75 -8.25
CA VAL A 66 -1.21 -9.00 -8.93
C VAL A 66 0.01 -9.91 -9.06
N ASP A 67 1.15 -9.37 -9.45
CA ASP A 67 2.38 -10.15 -9.57
C ASP A 67 2.91 -10.63 -8.21
N ALA A 68 2.73 -9.82 -7.16
CA ALA A 68 3.00 -10.24 -5.78
C ALA A 68 2.13 -11.41 -5.35
N LEU A 69 0.84 -11.41 -5.71
CA LEU A 69 -0.07 -12.51 -5.39
C LEU A 69 0.30 -13.79 -6.15
N LYS A 70 0.61 -13.69 -7.45
CA LYS A 70 1.09 -14.85 -8.25
C LYS A 70 2.38 -15.43 -7.67
N HIS A 71 3.30 -14.57 -7.22
CA HIS A 71 4.54 -15.01 -6.60
C HIS A 71 4.30 -15.66 -5.23
N LEU A 72 3.38 -15.11 -4.43
CA LEU A 72 2.97 -15.67 -3.15
C LEU A 72 2.42 -17.10 -3.30
N LEU A 73 1.57 -17.33 -4.30
CA LEU A 73 1.01 -18.65 -4.59
C LEU A 73 2.08 -19.67 -5.04
N SER A 74 3.17 -19.20 -5.67
CA SER A 74 4.21 -20.09 -6.22
C SER A 74 5.42 -20.30 -5.32
N LYS A 75 5.76 -19.33 -4.46
CA LYS A 75 6.98 -19.33 -3.62
C LYS A 75 6.71 -19.20 -2.12
N GLY A 76 5.46 -18.99 -1.71
CA GLY A 76 5.08 -18.81 -0.32
C GLY A 76 5.20 -17.37 0.18
N LEU A 77 4.61 -17.12 1.35
CA LEU A 77 4.44 -15.78 1.93
C LEU A 77 5.76 -15.10 2.27
N GLU A 78 6.67 -15.77 2.98
CA GLU A 78 7.89 -15.14 3.50
C GLU A 78 8.83 -14.65 2.39
N VAL A 79 9.10 -15.52 1.41
CA VAL A 79 9.93 -15.20 0.24
C VAL A 79 9.33 -14.04 -0.54
N SER A 80 8.02 -14.11 -0.78
CA SER A 80 7.31 -13.09 -1.56
C SER A 80 7.27 -11.75 -0.84
N ALA A 81 6.90 -11.75 0.45
CA ALA A 81 6.87 -10.53 1.27
C ALA A 81 8.24 -9.86 1.32
N LYS A 82 9.31 -10.63 1.54
CA LYS A 82 10.68 -10.08 1.59
C LYS A 82 11.08 -9.44 0.26
N ARG A 83 10.77 -10.08 -0.87
CA ARG A 83 11.09 -9.57 -2.20
C ARG A 83 10.33 -8.27 -2.51
N PHE A 84 9.00 -8.33 -2.48
CA PHE A 84 8.17 -7.18 -2.87
C PHE A 84 8.31 -6.02 -1.90
N ASN A 85 8.40 -6.25 -0.59
CA ASN A 85 8.62 -5.15 0.37
C ASN A 85 9.99 -4.47 0.16
N LYS A 86 11.02 -5.21 -0.26
CA LYS A 86 12.33 -4.65 -0.59
C LYS A 86 12.24 -3.80 -1.85
N GLU A 87 11.69 -4.34 -2.93
CA GLU A 87 11.52 -3.64 -4.21
C GLU A 87 10.74 -2.32 -4.02
N GLN A 88 9.61 -2.36 -3.31
CA GLN A 88 8.80 -1.17 -3.02
C GLN A 88 9.55 -0.12 -2.19
N LYS A 89 10.33 -0.55 -1.18
CA LYS A 89 11.13 0.37 -0.35
C LYS A 89 12.15 1.18 -1.18
N TYR A 90 12.80 0.53 -2.15
CA TYR A 90 13.83 1.19 -2.96
C TYR A 90 13.28 1.91 -4.21
N LYS A 91 12.07 1.57 -4.67
CA LYS A 91 11.39 2.28 -5.78
C LYS A 91 11.28 3.78 -5.49
N HIS A 92 10.91 4.16 -4.26
CA HIS A 92 10.78 5.56 -3.86
C HIS A 92 12.10 6.27 -3.57
N LEU A 93 13.15 5.54 -3.19
CA LEU A 93 14.48 6.12 -2.96
C LEU A 93 15.17 6.52 -4.27
N ARG A 94 14.99 5.72 -5.35
CA ARG A 94 15.54 6.03 -6.67
C ARG A 94 14.96 7.29 -7.31
N VAL A 95 13.72 7.65 -6.97
CA VAL A 95 13.06 8.84 -7.53
C VAL A 95 13.56 10.14 -6.85
N GLN A 96 14.07 10.07 -5.63
CA GLN A 96 14.56 11.25 -4.88
C GLN A 96 16.02 11.61 -5.18
N THR A 97 16.81 10.69 -5.75
CA THR A 97 18.25 10.89 -6.01
C THR A 97 18.60 11.24 -7.45
N LEU A 98 17.61 11.39 -8.36
CA LEU A 98 17.88 11.86 -9.71
C LEU A 98 17.85 13.40 -9.73
N PRO A 99 18.96 14.07 -10.13
CA PRO A 99 18.95 15.51 -10.32
C PRO A 99 17.97 15.86 -11.44
N VAL A 100 17.06 16.79 -11.16
CA VAL A 100 16.23 17.44 -12.17
C VAL A 100 17.15 18.44 -12.87
N TRP A 101 17.62 18.10 -14.06
CA TRP A 101 18.25 19.06 -14.99
C TRP A 101 17.17 19.68 -15.85
#